data_AF-A0A9P5W4Y9-F1
#
_entry.id   AF-A0A9P5W4Y9-F1
#
_cell.length_a   1.000
_cell.length_b   1.000
_cell.length_c   1.000
_cell.angle_alpha   90.00
_cell.angle_beta   90.00
_cell.angle_gamma   90.00
#
_symmetry.space_group_name_H-M   'P 1'
#
loop_
_entity.id
_entity.type
_entity.pdbx_description
1 polymer ?
#
loop_
_entity_poly.entity_id
_entity_poly.type
_entity_poly.pdbx_seq_one_letter_code
_entity_poly.pdbx_strand_id
1 'polypeptide(L)'
;MAISFHHAPSKIANIIVYLTLVSGNLYSTFGGGENQDSPYNSKHRSYITPAYWTFYLWTLTYFLLGGMVIYQWFNDKVHEAVGWHFVLVSIINAIWLALWTSGHTILAFIALIFATGAVSFIYYRLKETHAADTTGEVLFLHLPFSLYHAWIFVLLVVNGFAVVSPIKEDGPSTFQIVLAIAGLAFVASTVIGYVEYKKGDVAGSLVLAWYLFGVFAQQETPAIHWSALVLGVLVALYTLKPFAARLVGRRSGEAAPLLG
;
A
#
# COMPACT_ATOMS: atom_id res chain seq x y z
N MET A 1 17.81 -16.63 20.32
CA MET A 1 17.51 -15.18 20.33
C MET A 1 16.77 -14.91 21.63
N ALA A 2 17.34 -14.11 22.53
CA ALA A 2 16.72 -13.79 23.83
C ALA A 2 15.68 -12.68 23.65
N ILE A 3 14.63 -12.69 24.47
CA ILE A 3 13.61 -11.65 24.48
C ILE A 3 14.20 -10.38 25.13
N SER A 4 14.08 -9.23 24.45
CA SER A 4 14.54 -7.93 24.93
C SER A 4 13.36 -7.05 25.37
N PHE A 5 13.39 -6.61 26.63
CA PHE A 5 12.42 -5.68 27.23
C PHE A 5 12.83 -4.20 27.08
N HIS A 6 13.95 -3.90 26.40
CA HIS A 6 14.29 -2.52 26.05
C HIS A 6 13.17 -1.91 25.18
N HIS A 7 12.87 -0.63 25.40
CA HIS A 7 11.81 0.10 24.69
C HIS A 7 10.39 -0.51 24.82
N ALA A 8 10.13 -1.28 25.90
CA ALA A 8 8.84 -1.91 26.18
C ALA A 8 7.61 -0.99 25.97
N PRO A 9 7.62 0.30 26.37
CA PRO A 9 6.46 1.18 26.12
C PRO A 9 6.06 1.27 24.64
N SER A 10 7.04 1.43 23.75
CA SER A 10 6.77 1.48 22.30
C SER A 10 6.35 0.13 21.73
N LYS A 11 6.95 -0.98 22.22
CA LYS A 11 6.61 -2.33 21.78
C LYS A 11 5.17 -2.69 22.14
N ILE A 12 4.75 -2.34 23.36
CA ILE A 12 3.38 -2.51 23.85
C ILE A 12 2.41 -1.62 23.07
N ALA A 13 2.76 -0.35 22.84
CA ALA A 13 1.93 0.54 22.05
C ALA A 13 1.72 0.02 20.61
N ASN A 14 2.77 -0.53 19.99
CA ASN A 14 2.70 -1.17 18.67
C ASN A 14 1.74 -2.37 18.66
N ILE A 15 1.73 -3.20 19.72
CA ILE A 15 0.77 -4.30 19.86
C ILE A 15 -0.65 -3.75 19.91
N ILE A 16 -0.91 -2.75 20.76
CA ILE A 16 -2.25 -2.18 20.95
C ILE A 16 -2.79 -1.62 19.63
N VAL A 17 -2.01 -0.78 18.94
CA VAL A 17 -2.49 -0.19 17.68
C VAL A 17 -2.63 -1.22 16.56
N TYR A 18 -1.79 -2.26 16.53
CA TYR A 18 -1.93 -3.36 15.60
C TYR A 18 -3.26 -4.11 15.81
N LEU A 19 -3.59 -4.45 17.06
CA LEU A 19 -4.86 -5.10 17.38
C LEU A 19 -6.06 -4.23 16.98
N THR A 20 -5.97 -2.91 17.17
CA THR A 20 -7.00 -1.97 16.73
C THR A 20 -7.13 -1.93 15.20
N LEU A 21 -6.02 -1.90 14.46
CA LEU A 21 -6.02 -1.91 12.99
C LEU A 21 -6.67 -3.18 12.43
N VAL A 22 -6.29 -4.35 12.96
CA VAL A 22 -6.87 -5.63 12.59
C VAL A 22 -8.36 -5.65 12.91
N SER A 23 -8.75 -5.22 14.11
CA SER A 23 -10.16 -5.18 14.52
C SER A 23 -11.01 -4.25 13.64
N GLY A 24 -10.53 -3.04 13.35
CA GLY A 24 -11.24 -2.08 12.50
C GLY A 24 -11.39 -2.58 11.05
N ASN A 25 -10.40 -3.28 10.52
CA ASN A 25 -10.47 -3.87 9.19
C ASN A 25 -11.35 -5.10 9.12
N LEU A 26 -11.27 -5.99 10.11
CA LEU A 26 -12.18 -7.13 10.22
C LEU A 26 -13.63 -6.65 10.33
N TYR A 27 -13.88 -5.62 11.12
CA TYR A 27 -15.20 -4.99 11.19
C TYR A 27 -15.64 -4.41 9.84
N SER A 28 -14.77 -3.67 9.15
CA SER A 28 -15.09 -3.08 7.84
C SER A 28 -15.22 -4.11 6.70
N THR A 29 -14.70 -5.33 6.88
CA THR A 29 -14.71 -6.41 5.88
C THR A 29 -15.82 -7.43 6.15
N PHE A 30 -16.08 -7.77 7.42
CA PHE A 30 -16.98 -8.85 7.83
C PHE A 30 -18.15 -8.41 8.73
N GLY A 31 -18.06 -7.25 9.38
CA GLY A 31 -18.99 -6.81 10.42
C GLY A 31 -19.89 -5.61 10.05
N GLY A 32 -19.60 -4.89 8.97
CA GLY A 32 -20.42 -3.78 8.51
C GLY A 32 -21.71 -4.27 7.84
N GLY A 33 -22.86 -3.84 8.34
CA GLY A 33 -24.14 -4.09 7.66
C GLY A 33 -24.19 -3.45 6.26
N GLU A 34 -25.13 -3.87 5.41
CA GLU A 34 -25.28 -3.44 3.99
C GLU A 34 -25.27 -1.91 3.75
N ASN A 35 -25.50 -1.11 4.81
CA ASN A 35 -25.55 0.35 4.75
C ASN A 35 -24.25 1.07 5.18
N GLN A 36 -23.19 0.36 5.60
CA GLN A 36 -21.91 1.00 5.93
C GLN A 36 -21.06 1.21 4.68
N ASP A 37 -20.73 2.47 4.40
CA ASP A 37 -19.84 2.84 3.32
C ASP A 37 -18.40 2.47 3.71
N SER A 38 -17.82 1.46 3.06
CA SER A 38 -16.45 1.03 3.28
C SER A 38 -15.64 1.34 2.03
N PRO A 39 -14.36 1.75 2.09
CA PRO A 39 -13.51 1.87 0.90
C PRO A 39 -13.52 0.62 0.02
N TYR A 40 -13.86 -0.53 0.60
CA TYR A 40 -13.90 -1.86 -0.02
C TYR A 40 -15.18 -2.12 -0.81
N ASN A 41 -16.27 -1.42 -0.48
CA ASN A 41 -17.56 -1.50 -1.16
C ASN A 41 -18.25 -0.13 -1.15
N SER A 42 -17.50 0.90 -1.55
CA SER A 42 -17.93 2.27 -1.29
C SER A 42 -19.04 2.71 -2.24
N LYS A 43 -19.91 3.62 -1.77
CA LYS A 43 -20.78 4.41 -2.66
C LYS A 43 -19.97 5.49 -3.40
N HIS A 44 -18.82 5.87 -2.85
CA HIS A 44 -17.92 6.89 -3.39
C HIS A 44 -16.87 6.26 -4.34
N ARG A 45 -17.34 5.74 -5.49
CA ARG A 45 -16.45 5.15 -6.51
C ARG A 45 -16.03 6.17 -7.57
N SER A 46 -14.87 5.89 -8.18
CA SER A 46 -14.38 6.58 -9.37
C SER A 46 -14.05 5.57 -10.48
N TYR A 47 -13.78 6.07 -11.67
CA TYR A 47 -13.38 5.24 -12.82
C TYR A 47 -11.99 4.57 -12.69
N ILE A 48 -11.26 4.82 -11.60
CA ILE A 48 -10.01 4.11 -11.28
C ILE A 48 -10.14 3.24 -10.03
N THR A 49 -11.35 3.12 -9.45
CA THR A 49 -11.57 2.22 -8.32
C THR A 49 -11.39 0.77 -8.77
N PRO A 50 -10.52 -0.02 -8.11
CA PRO A 50 -10.26 -1.40 -8.47
C PRO A 50 -11.34 -2.34 -7.93
N ALA A 51 -11.33 -3.59 -8.40
CA ALA A 51 -12.21 -4.64 -7.90
C ALA A 51 -11.98 -4.93 -6.41
N TYR A 52 -13.04 -5.29 -5.69
CA TYR A 52 -13.02 -5.47 -4.23
C TYR A 52 -11.91 -6.43 -3.73
N TRP A 53 -11.57 -7.45 -4.51
CA TRP A 53 -10.54 -8.43 -4.13
C TRP A 53 -9.14 -7.81 -4.04
N THR A 54 -8.89 -6.64 -4.65
CA THR A 54 -7.56 -6.01 -4.51
C THR A 54 -7.25 -5.62 -3.08
N PHE A 55 -8.29 -5.34 -2.29
CA PHE A 55 -8.18 -4.92 -0.90
C PHE A 55 -7.73 -6.05 0.04
N TYR A 56 -7.67 -7.31 -0.42
CA TYR A 56 -7.02 -8.39 0.33
C TYR A 56 -5.52 -8.15 0.58
N LEU A 57 -4.91 -7.17 -0.10
CA LEU A 57 -3.60 -6.64 0.28
C LEU A 57 -3.53 -6.17 1.73
N TRP A 58 -4.62 -5.67 2.30
CA TRP A 58 -4.67 -5.31 3.72
C TRP A 58 -4.49 -6.54 4.61
N THR A 59 -5.18 -7.64 4.30
CA THR A 59 -5.05 -8.90 5.04
C THR A 59 -3.61 -9.40 5.03
N LEU A 60 -2.96 -9.40 3.85
CA LEU A 60 -1.56 -9.80 3.72
C LEU A 60 -0.62 -8.87 4.51
N THR A 61 -0.83 -7.55 4.40
CA THR A 61 -0.02 -6.55 5.09
C THR A 61 -0.17 -6.67 6.61
N TYR A 62 -1.39 -6.85 7.12
CA TYR A 62 -1.63 -7.04 8.55
C TYR A 62 -1.06 -8.35 9.06
N PHE A 63 -1.15 -9.44 8.30
CA PHE A 63 -0.49 -10.69 8.68
C PHE A 63 1.01 -10.50 8.89
N LEU A 64 1.69 -9.80 7.98
CA LEU A 64 3.12 -9.50 8.09
C LEU A 64 3.43 -8.52 9.23
N LEU A 65 2.57 -7.52 9.47
CA LEU A 65 2.70 -6.61 10.62
C LEU A 65 2.49 -7.36 11.96
N GLY A 66 1.66 -8.40 12.01
CA GLY A 66 1.59 -9.30 13.16
C GLY A 66 2.93 -10.00 13.41
N GLY A 67 3.59 -10.45 12.34
CA GLY A 67 4.96 -10.93 12.39
C GLY A 67 5.94 -9.87 12.92
N MET A 68 5.84 -8.62 12.46
CA MET A 68 6.65 -7.49 12.96
C MET A 68 6.49 -7.25 14.46
N VAL A 69 5.25 -7.25 14.94
CA VAL A 69 4.88 -7.04 16.35
C VAL A 69 5.40 -8.15 17.26
N ILE A 70 5.56 -9.36 16.73
CA ILE A 70 6.26 -10.45 17.43
C ILE A 70 7.78 -10.27 17.32
N TYR A 71 8.28 -9.94 16.13
CA TYR A 71 9.70 -9.82 15.83
C TYR A 71 10.42 -8.71 16.61
N GLN A 72 9.74 -7.61 16.95
CA GLN A 72 10.30 -6.51 17.75
C GLN A 72 10.80 -6.94 19.15
N TRP A 73 10.36 -8.08 19.68
CA TRP A 73 10.84 -8.62 20.96
C TRP A 73 12.20 -9.31 20.85
N PHE A 74 12.61 -9.62 19.63
CA PHE A 74 13.82 -10.36 19.32
C PHE A 74 14.86 -9.53 18.57
N ASN A 75 14.47 -8.39 18.00
CA ASN A 75 15.35 -7.48 17.27
C ASN A 75 15.00 -6.01 17.58
N ASP A 76 15.91 -5.31 18.25
CA ASP A 76 15.71 -3.91 18.66
C ASP A 76 15.78 -2.93 17.47
N LYS A 77 16.29 -3.34 16.30
CA LYS A 77 16.21 -2.53 15.06
C LYS A 77 14.77 -2.18 14.67
N VAL A 78 13.79 -2.99 15.08
CA VAL A 78 12.37 -2.66 14.84
C VAL A 78 11.98 -1.38 15.59
N HIS A 79 12.49 -1.18 16.81
CA HIS A 79 12.26 0.06 17.56
C HIS A 79 12.94 1.25 16.87
N GLU A 80 14.19 1.10 16.46
CA GLU A 80 14.97 2.17 15.81
C GLU A 80 14.35 2.61 14.48
N ALA A 81 13.95 1.63 13.65
CA ALA A 81 13.37 1.90 12.35
C ALA A 81 11.93 2.41 12.44
N VAL A 82 11.09 1.76 13.27
CA VAL A 82 9.65 1.96 13.27
C VAL A 82 9.20 2.69 14.53
N GLY A 83 9.49 2.12 15.70
CA GLY A 83 9.22 2.73 17.01
C GLY A 83 7.81 3.34 17.11
N TRP A 84 7.74 4.58 17.60
CA TRP A 84 6.48 5.32 17.76
C TRP A 84 5.81 5.75 16.45
N HIS A 85 6.52 5.69 15.31
CA HIS A 85 5.95 6.10 14.03
C HIS A 85 4.83 5.16 13.60
N PHE A 86 4.89 3.88 13.95
CA PHE A 86 3.81 2.94 13.66
C PHE A 86 2.53 3.26 14.45
N VAL A 87 2.66 3.74 15.68
CA VAL A 87 1.53 4.25 16.47
C VAL A 87 0.88 5.42 15.77
N LEU A 88 1.69 6.40 15.32
CA LEU A 88 1.19 7.56 14.59
C LEU A 88 0.47 7.16 13.28
N VAL A 89 1.11 6.31 12.46
CA VAL A 89 0.53 5.77 11.22
C VAL A 89 -0.81 5.11 11.49
N SER A 90 -0.88 4.26 12.52
CA SER A 90 -2.08 3.51 12.86
C SER A 90 -3.22 4.41 13.30
N ILE A 91 -2.94 5.44 14.10
CA ILE A 91 -3.93 6.43 14.54
C ILE A 91 -4.48 7.22 13.35
N ILE A 92 -3.60 7.74 12.49
CA ILE A 92 -4.04 8.52 11.32
C ILE A 92 -4.82 7.63 10.34
N ASN A 93 -4.42 6.37 10.17
CA ASN A 93 -5.16 5.40 9.34
C ASN A 93 -6.55 5.09 9.90
N ALA A 94 -6.69 4.93 11.22
CA ALA A 94 -7.99 4.77 11.87
C ALA A 94 -8.89 6.00 11.69
N ILE A 95 -8.31 7.20 11.80
CA ILE A 95 -9.02 8.48 11.54
C ILE A 95 -9.50 8.54 10.08
N TRP A 96 -8.63 8.21 9.12
CA TRP A 96 -9.01 8.15 7.70
C TRP A 96 -10.21 7.21 7.49
N LEU A 97 -10.12 5.98 8.01
CA LEU A 97 -11.17 4.99 7.83
C LEU A 97 -12.50 5.48 8.45
N ALA A 98 -12.46 6.02 9.67
CA ALA A 98 -13.65 6.56 10.33
C ALA A 98 -14.29 7.72 9.55
N LEU A 99 -13.47 8.65 9.04
CA LEU A 99 -13.93 9.78 8.22
C LEU A 99 -14.55 9.30 6.90
N TRP A 100 -13.91 8.31 6.25
CA TRP A 100 -14.44 7.74 5.01
C TRP A 100 -15.78 7.05 5.27
N THR A 101 -15.86 6.21 6.30
CA THR A 101 -17.07 5.46 6.63
C THR A 101 -18.24 6.35 7.06
N SER A 102 -17.95 7.56 7.53
CA SER A 102 -18.96 8.56 7.89
C SER A 102 -19.34 9.50 6.74
N GLY A 103 -18.82 9.28 5.53
CA GLY A 103 -19.11 10.07 4.33
C GLY A 103 -18.36 11.40 4.23
N HIS A 104 -17.43 11.70 5.15
CA HIS A 104 -16.61 12.92 5.13
C HIS A 104 -15.42 12.77 4.19
N THR A 105 -15.66 12.54 2.89
CA THR A 105 -14.64 12.13 1.90
C THR A 105 -13.49 13.12 1.75
N ILE A 106 -13.73 14.43 1.85
CA ILE A 106 -12.66 15.45 1.78
C ILE A 106 -11.75 15.38 3.01
N LEU A 107 -12.33 15.29 4.22
CA LEU A 107 -11.55 15.16 5.45
C LEU A 107 -10.80 13.83 5.49
N ALA A 108 -11.44 12.75 5.02
CA ALA A 108 -10.80 11.46 4.85
C ALA A 108 -9.59 11.59 3.90
N PHE A 109 -9.76 12.21 2.73
CA PHE A 109 -8.67 12.42 1.79
C PHE A 109 -7.49 13.20 2.40
N ILE A 110 -7.77 14.25 3.18
CA ILE A 110 -6.74 14.98 3.94
C ILE A 110 -6.03 14.06 4.94
N ALA A 111 -6.77 13.27 5.73
CA ALA A 111 -6.19 12.31 6.66
C ALA A 111 -5.33 11.25 5.93
N LEU A 112 -5.73 10.84 4.73
CA LEU A 112 -4.99 9.88 3.91
C LEU A 112 -3.67 10.46 3.38
N ILE A 113 -3.60 11.76 3.06
CA ILE A 113 -2.34 12.44 2.74
C ILE A 113 -1.37 12.34 3.91
N PHE A 114 -1.84 12.63 5.13
CA PHE A 114 -1.01 12.52 6.33
C PHE A 114 -0.60 11.06 6.62
N ALA A 115 -1.52 10.10 6.45
CA ALA A 115 -1.21 8.69 6.63
C ALA A 115 -0.15 8.22 5.62
N THR A 116 -0.28 8.63 4.36
CA THR A 116 0.70 8.33 3.30
C THR A 116 2.06 8.89 3.68
N GLY A 117 2.15 10.16 4.08
CA GLY A 117 3.41 10.77 4.52
C GLY A 117 4.04 10.06 5.71
N ALA A 118 3.24 9.64 6.69
CA ALA A 118 3.71 8.90 7.86
C ALA A 118 4.23 7.49 7.50
N VAL A 119 3.57 6.78 6.58
CA VAL A 119 4.06 5.49 6.07
C VAL A 119 5.31 5.67 5.21
N SER A 120 5.35 6.68 4.34
CA SER A 120 6.53 7.03 3.53
C SER A 120 7.74 7.30 4.42
N PHE A 121 7.56 7.99 5.55
CA PHE A 121 8.65 8.22 6.50
C PHE A 121 9.27 6.91 6.99
N ILE A 122 8.44 5.93 7.41
CA ILE A 122 8.93 4.62 7.85
C ILE A 122 9.61 3.88 6.69
N TYR A 123 8.98 3.88 5.52
CA TYR A 123 9.48 3.21 4.32
C TYR A 123 10.87 3.72 3.91
N TYR A 124 11.05 5.04 3.83
CA TYR A 124 12.35 5.63 3.46
C TYR A 124 13.39 5.43 4.55
N ARG A 125 13.02 5.53 5.84
CA ARG A 125 13.94 5.22 6.94
C ARG A 125 14.44 3.77 6.87
N LEU A 126 13.57 2.82 6.56
CA LEU A 126 13.97 1.43 6.32
C LEU A 126 14.90 1.30 5.12
N LYS A 127 14.59 1.94 3.98
CA LYS A 127 15.45 1.84 2.79
C LYS A 127 16.80 2.55 2.91
N GLU A 128 16.87 3.65 3.67
CA GLU A 128 18.05 4.53 3.69
C GLU A 128 18.97 4.29 4.87
N THR A 129 18.42 4.02 6.06
CA THR A 129 19.22 3.98 7.29
C THR A 129 19.25 2.60 7.95
N HIS A 130 18.31 1.70 7.62
CA HIS A 130 18.20 0.39 8.26
C HIS A 130 18.14 -0.72 7.21
N ALA A 131 19.26 -0.98 6.53
CA ALA A 131 19.33 -2.08 5.56
C ALA A 131 19.05 -3.44 6.24
N ALA A 132 18.34 -4.33 5.53
CA ALA A 132 18.09 -5.67 6.03
C ALA A 132 19.36 -6.54 5.94
N ASP A 133 19.77 -7.09 7.08
CA ASP A 133 20.89 -8.03 7.22
C ASP A 133 20.43 -9.48 7.31
N THR A 134 19.15 -9.70 7.68
CA THR A 134 18.59 -11.04 7.88
C THR A 134 17.26 -11.23 7.17
N THR A 135 16.92 -12.47 6.85
CA THR A 135 15.60 -12.81 6.27
C THR A 135 14.45 -12.40 7.19
N GLY A 136 14.66 -12.39 8.51
CA GLY A 136 13.67 -11.92 9.48
C GLY A 136 13.39 -10.42 9.34
N GLU A 137 14.43 -9.60 9.15
CA GLU A 137 14.29 -8.17 8.86
C GLU A 137 13.61 -7.96 7.50
N VAL A 138 13.98 -8.72 6.48
CA VAL A 138 13.32 -8.64 5.17
C VAL A 138 11.82 -8.93 5.29
N LEU A 139 11.44 -10.05 5.93
CA LEU A 139 10.07 -10.54 5.97
C LEU A 139 9.17 -9.76 6.93
N PHE A 140 9.67 -9.41 8.12
CA PHE A 140 8.86 -8.82 9.19
C PHE A 140 9.12 -7.33 9.40
N LEU A 141 10.10 -6.74 8.72
CA LEU A 141 10.37 -5.30 8.82
C LEU A 141 10.25 -4.61 7.46
N HIS A 142 10.93 -5.05 6.41
CA HIS A 142 10.87 -4.34 5.13
C HIS A 142 9.62 -4.65 4.31
N LEU A 143 9.27 -5.93 4.16
CA LEU A 143 8.14 -6.36 3.34
C LEU A 143 6.79 -5.75 3.75
N PRO A 144 6.36 -5.76 5.03
CA PRO A 144 5.08 -5.16 5.41
C PRO A 144 5.00 -3.67 5.07
N PHE A 145 6.06 -2.90 5.33
CA PHE A 145 6.06 -1.46 5.05
C PHE A 145 6.22 -1.12 3.57
N SER A 146 6.85 -1.99 2.77
CA SER A 146 6.84 -1.90 1.31
C SER A 146 5.43 -2.06 0.74
N LEU A 147 4.73 -3.14 1.14
CA LEU A 147 3.36 -3.38 0.71
C LEU A 147 2.42 -2.26 1.18
N TYR A 148 2.55 -1.84 2.44
CA TYR A 148 1.76 -0.75 3.01
C TYR A 148 1.99 0.55 2.25
N HIS A 149 3.24 0.94 2.01
CA HIS A 149 3.57 2.18 1.30
C HIS A 149 3.01 2.22 -0.12
N ALA A 150 3.16 1.14 -0.89
CA ALA A 150 2.60 1.06 -2.24
C ALA A 150 1.08 1.09 -2.23
N TRP A 151 0.46 0.36 -1.30
CA TRP A 151 -0.99 0.30 -1.22
C TRP A 151 -1.62 1.61 -0.76
N ILE A 152 -1.07 2.26 0.27
CA ILE A 152 -1.60 3.54 0.76
C ILE A 152 -1.44 4.65 -0.29
N PHE A 153 -0.37 4.61 -1.09
CA PHE A 153 -0.20 5.50 -2.23
C PHE A 153 -1.29 5.28 -3.30
N VAL A 154 -1.60 4.02 -3.64
CA VAL A 154 -2.72 3.70 -4.55
C VAL A 154 -4.03 4.22 -3.99
N LEU A 155 -4.30 4.00 -2.69
CA LEU A 155 -5.52 4.51 -2.04
C LEU A 155 -5.59 6.03 -2.09
N LEU A 156 -4.47 6.73 -1.91
CA LEU A 156 -4.42 8.18 -2.01
C LEU A 156 -4.91 8.64 -3.38
N VAL A 157 -4.41 8.04 -4.47
CA VAL A 157 -4.85 8.38 -5.83
C VAL A 157 -6.32 8.04 -6.03
N VAL A 158 -6.76 6.84 -5.64
CA VAL A 158 -8.17 6.39 -5.79
C VAL A 158 -9.12 7.30 -5.00
N ASN A 159 -8.79 7.68 -3.77
CA ASN A 159 -9.60 8.57 -2.93
C ASN A 159 -9.65 9.98 -3.53
N GLY A 160 -8.53 10.49 -4.06
CA GLY A 160 -8.51 11.77 -4.77
C GLY A 160 -9.43 11.77 -5.99
N PHE A 161 -9.45 10.68 -6.76
CA PHE A 161 -10.37 10.53 -7.89
C PHE A 161 -11.81 10.35 -7.46
N ALA A 162 -12.09 9.69 -6.34
CA ALA A 162 -13.44 9.60 -5.80
C ALA A 162 -13.99 10.98 -5.39
N VAL A 163 -13.13 11.89 -4.92
CA VAL A 163 -13.50 13.27 -4.59
C VAL A 163 -13.65 14.15 -5.84
N VAL A 164 -12.75 14.03 -6.82
CA VAL A 164 -12.67 14.96 -7.96
C VAL A 164 -13.46 14.49 -9.19
N SER A 165 -13.56 13.18 -9.41
CA SER A 165 -14.19 12.57 -10.58
C SER A 165 -14.98 11.31 -10.19
N PRO A 166 -16.05 11.46 -9.39
CA PRO A 166 -16.91 10.35 -9.02
C PRO A 166 -17.66 9.79 -10.24
N ILE A 167 -18.05 8.51 -10.15
CA ILE A 167 -18.94 7.87 -11.12
C ILE A 167 -20.30 8.60 -11.14
N LYS A 168 -20.89 8.70 -12.33
CA LYS A 168 -22.20 9.31 -12.56
C LYS A 168 -23.17 8.29 -13.15
N GLU A 169 -24.46 8.51 -12.97
CA GLU A 169 -25.52 7.62 -13.46
C GLU A 169 -25.58 7.54 -15.00
N ASP A 170 -25.22 8.62 -15.68
CA ASP A 170 -25.19 8.73 -17.15
C ASP A 170 -23.92 8.15 -17.79
N GLY A 171 -22.99 7.63 -16.99
CA GLY A 171 -21.70 7.08 -17.44
C GLY A 171 -20.58 8.13 -17.52
N PRO A 172 -19.38 7.74 -17.99
CA PRO A 172 -18.22 8.64 -18.00
C PRO A 172 -18.29 9.64 -19.14
N SER A 173 -18.02 10.91 -18.85
CA SER A 173 -17.71 11.87 -19.91
C SER A 173 -16.34 11.61 -20.53
N THR A 174 -16.09 12.11 -21.74
CA THR A 174 -14.77 12.02 -22.39
C THR A 174 -13.64 12.53 -21.49
N PHE A 175 -13.90 13.63 -20.75
CA PHE A 175 -12.93 14.16 -19.79
C PHE A 175 -12.64 13.18 -18.66
N GLN A 176 -13.65 12.49 -18.10
CA GLN A 176 -13.45 11.51 -17.04
C GLN A 176 -12.68 10.28 -17.54
N ILE A 177 -12.90 9.85 -18.79
CA ILE A 177 -12.13 8.76 -19.41
C ILE A 177 -10.65 9.15 -19.52
N VAL A 178 -10.37 10.33 -20.09
CA VAL A 178 -8.99 10.83 -20.25
C VAL A 178 -8.32 10.99 -18.88
N LEU A 179 -9.02 11.56 -17.91
CA LEU A 179 -8.51 11.76 -16.55
C LEU A 179 -8.23 10.42 -15.87
N ALA A 180 -9.11 9.43 -16.00
CA ALA A 180 -8.92 8.08 -15.47
C ALA A 180 -7.65 7.43 -16.07
N ILE A 181 -7.49 7.45 -17.39
CA ILE A 181 -6.31 6.91 -18.06
C ILE A 181 -5.03 7.63 -17.60
N ALA A 182 -5.07 8.96 -17.47
CA ALA A 182 -3.96 9.74 -16.93
C ALA A 182 -3.62 9.35 -15.48
N GLY A 183 -4.63 9.12 -14.64
CA GLY A 183 -4.45 8.63 -13.27
C GLY A 183 -3.83 7.23 -13.21
N LEU A 184 -4.27 6.31 -14.07
CA LEU A 184 -3.69 4.98 -14.17
C LEU A 184 -2.24 5.04 -14.66
N ALA A 185 -1.95 5.87 -15.67
CA ALA A 185 -0.60 6.07 -16.18
C ALA A 185 0.32 6.70 -15.11
N PHE A 186 -0.20 7.64 -14.31
CA PHE A 186 0.52 8.22 -13.18
C PHE A 186 0.91 7.13 -12.17
N VAL A 187 -0.04 6.31 -11.71
CA VAL A 187 0.25 5.20 -10.79
C VAL A 187 1.25 4.23 -11.41
N ALA A 188 1.04 3.82 -12.68
CA ALA A 188 1.94 2.91 -13.38
C ALA A 188 3.37 3.46 -13.46
N SER A 189 3.56 4.76 -13.74
CA SER A 189 4.87 5.39 -13.83
C SER A 189 5.66 5.34 -12.52
N THR A 190 4.99 5.27 -11.37
CA THR A 190 5.66 5.20 -10.06
C THR A 190 6.44 3.91 -9.86
N VAL A 191 6.19 2.87 -10.67
CA VAL A 191 6.99 1.63 -10.69
C VAL A 191 8.48 1.91 -10.90
N ILE A 192 8.82 2.96 -11.65
CA ILE A 192 10.21 3.37 -11.88
C ILE A 192 10.87 3.72 -10.55
N GLY A 193 10.17 4.46 -9.69
CA GLY A 193 10.66 4.79 -8.35
C GLY A 193 10.83 3.54 -7.48
N TYR A 194 9.91 2.59 -7.53
CA TYR A 194 10.04 1.35 -6.75
C TYR A 194 11.20 0.49 -7.24
N VAL A 195 11.35 0.26 -8.55
CA VAL A 195 12.36 -0.64 -9.12
C VAL A 195 13.75 -0.02 -9.17
N GLU A 196 13.88 1.25 -9.56
CA GLU A 196 15.18 1.88 -9.81
C GLU A 196 15.75 2.59 -8.57
N TYR A 197 14.94 2.88 -7.54
CA TYR A 197 15.45 3.53 -6.34
C TYR A 197 16.24 2.57 -5.45
N LYS A 198 17.53 2.86 -5.30
CA LYS A 198 18.48 2.12 -4.45
C LYS A 198 18.51 0.63 -4.83
N LYS A 199 18.25 -0.27 -3.87
CA LYS A 199 18.18 -1.71 -4.13
C LYS A 199 16.93 -2.12 -4.91
N GLY A 200 16.01 -1.21 -5.24
CA GLY A 200 14.73 -1.57 -5.81
C GLY A 200 13.78 -2.20 -4.78
N ASP A 201 12.50 -2.25 -5.11
CA ASP A 201 11.42 -2.77 -4.30
C ASP A 201 10.41 -3.49 -5.19
N VAL A 202 10.60 -4.80 -5.27
CA VAL A 202 9.76 -5.69 -6.09
C VAL A 202 8.37 -5.82 -5.48
N ALA A 203 8.24 -5.91 -4.15
CA ALA A 203 6.95 -6.11 -3.50
C ALA A 203 6.05 -4.89 -3.69
N GLY A 204 6.57 -3.67 -3.49
CA GLY A 204 5.84 -2.45 -3.77
C GLY A 204 5.44 -2.32 -5.25
N SER A 205 6.32 -2.73 -6.16
CA SER A 205 6.01 -2.74 -7.60
C SER A 205 4.89 -3.73 -7.96
N LEU A 206 4.88 -4.92 -7.34
CA LEU A 206 3.82 -5.92 -7.55
C LEU A 206 2.46 -5.43 -7.05
N VAL A 207 2.42 -4.62 -5.98
CA VAL A 207 1.18 -3.97 -5.52
C VAL A 207 0.60 -3.05 -6.60
N LEU A 208 1.44 -2.31 -7.33
CA LEU A 208 0.99 -1.44 -8.43
C LEU A 208 0.39 -2.26 -9.57
N ALA A 209 1.03 -3.38 -9.95
CA ALA A 209 0.50 -4.29 -10.97
C ALA A 209 -0.83 -4.91 -10.52
N TRP A 210 -0.90 -5.38 -9.27
CA TRP A 210 -2.10 -5.94 -8.65
C TRP A 210 -3.28 -4.97 -8.68
N TYR A 211 -3.04 -3.70 -8.34
CA TYR A 211 -4.02 -2.63 -8.45
C TYR A 211 -4.52 -2.45 -9.89
N LEU A 212 -3.63 -2.36 -10.87
CA LEU A 212 -4.00 -2.14 -12.27
C LEU A 212 -4.82 -3.32 -12.83
N PHE A 213 -4.49 -4.56 -12.46
CA PHE A 213 -5.32 -5.72 -12.78
C PHE A 213 -6.69 -5.68 -12.11
N GLY A 214 -6.77 -5.13 -10.89
CA GLY A 214 -8.03 -4.85 -10.22
C GLY A 214 -8.90 -3.83 -10.94
N VAL A 215 -8.31 -2.75 -11.47
CA VAL A 215 -9.04 -1.77 -12.27
C VAL A 215 -9.53 -2.41 -13.57
N PHE A 216 -8.68 -3.18 -14.26
CA PHE A 216 -9.07 -3.95 -15.43
C PHE A 216 -10.29 -4.84 -15.13
N ALA A 217 -10.25 -5.61 -14.03
CA ALA A 217 -11.34 -6.50 -13.66
C ALA A 217 -12.65 -5.77 -13.30
N GLN A 218 -12.57 -4.53 -12.83
CA GLN A 218 -13.73 -3.75 -12.37
C GLN A 218 -14.34 -2.84 -13.45
N GLN A 219 -13.55 -2.39 -14.42
CA GLN A 219 -13.96 -1.36 -15.37
C GLN A 219 -14.71 -1.95 -16.57
N GLU A 220 -15.85 -1.34 -16.87
CA GLU A 220 -16.70 -1.71 -18.01
C GLU A 220 -16.46 -0.81 -19.24
N THR A 221 -15.93 0.40 -19.03
CA THR A 221 -15.62 1.32 -20.12
C THR A 221 -14.39 0.81 -20.89
N PRO A 222 -14.51 0.45 -22.18
CA PRO A 222 -13.45 -0.27 -22.90
C PRO A 222 -12.10 0.45 -22.89
N ALA A 223 -12.10 1.79 -23.03
CA ALA A 223 -10.87 2.58 -23.01
C ALA A 223 -10.12 2.44 -21.69
N ILE A 224 -10.81 2.58 -20.55
CA ILE A 224 -10.19 2.48 -19.22
C ILE A 224 -9.80 1.03 -18.93
N HIS A 225 -10.69 0.09 -19.24
CA HIS A 225 -10.50 -1.35 -19.07
C HIS A 225 -9.20 -1.83 -19.74
N TRP A 226 -9.05 -1.60 -21.05
CA TRP A 226 -7.87 -2.04 -21.78
C TRP A 226 -6.61 -1.24 -21.45
N SER A 227 -6.73 0.07 -21.16
CA SER A 227 -5.58 0.84 -20.66
C SER A 227 -5.04 0.29 -19.33
N ALA A 228 -5.93 -0.09 -18.40
CA ALA A 228 -5.54 -0.69 -17.13
C ALA A 228 -4.79 -2.02 -17.33
N LEU A 229 -5.26 -2.88 -18.26
CA LEU A 229 -4.57 -4.13 -18.58
C LEU A 229 -3.17 -3.89 -19.16
N VAL A 230 -3.06 -3.03 -20.17
CA VAL A 230 -1.79 -2.73 -20.83
C VAL A 230 -0.79 -2.18 -19.82
N LEU A 231 -1.20 -1.19 -19.01
CA LEU A 231 -0.35 -0.63 -17.97
C LEU A 231 0.02 -1.68 -16.91
N GLY A 232 -0.92 -2.54 -16.50
CA GLY A 232 -0.66 -3.62 -15.53
C GLY A 232 0.37 -4.62 -16.03
N VAL A 233 0.28 -5.04 -17.30
CA VAL A 233 1.27 -5.89 -17.95
C VAL A 233 2.63 -5.19 -18.03
N LEU A 234 2.68 -3.92 -18.42
CA LEU A 234 3.94 -3.16 -18.49
C LEU A 234 4.60 -3.05 -17.12
N VAL A 235 3.84 -2.73 -16.07
CA VAL A 235 4.34 -2.67 -14.69
C VAL A 235 4.84 -4.03 -14.22
N ALA A 236 4.11 -5.11 -14.50
CA ALA A 236 4.52 -6.47 -14.14
C ALA A 236 5.83 -6.86 -14.85
N LEU A 237 5.95 -6.60 -16.15
CA LEU A 237 7.17 -6.86 -16.92
C LEU A 237 8.35 -6.00 -16.43
N TYR A 238 8.13 -4.73 -16.15
CA TYR A 238 9.16 -3.83 -15.62
C TYR A 238 9.65 -4.28 -14.24
N THR A 239 8.75 -4.80 -13.41
CA THR A 239 9.08 -5.39 -12.10
C THR A 239 10.05 -6.57 -12.21
N LEU A 240 10.05 -7.29 -13.34
CA LEU A 240 10.95 -8.42 -13.59
C LEU A 240 12.36 -8.01 -14.06
N LYS A 241 12.57 -6.73 -14.41
CA LYS A 241 13.86 -6.21 -14.90
C LYS A 241 15.07 -6.59 -14.01
N PRO A 242 15.01 -6.47 -12.67
CA PRO A 242 16.15 -6.83 -11.81
C PRO A 242 16.52 -8.32 -11.90
N PHE A 243 15.54 -9.21 -12.06
CA PHE A 243 15.76 -10.65 -12.20
C PHE A 243 16.36 -11.01 -13.56
N ALA A 244 15.86 -10.40 -14.63
CA ALA A 244 16.41 -10.58 -15.98
C ALA A 244 17.88 -10.11 -16.06
N ALA A 245 18.21 -8.99 -15.43
CA ALA A 245 19.59 -8.48 -15.37
C ALA A 245 20.56 -9.48 -14.70
N ARG A 246 20.10 -10.18 -13.65
CA ARG A 246 20.89 -11.24 -12.97
C ARG A 246 21.12 -12.46 -13.86
N LEU A 247 20.09 -12.92 -14.58
CA LEU A 247 20.17 -14.10 -15.46
C LEU A 247 21.10 -13.89 -16.65
N VAL A 248 21.18 -12.66 -17.18
CA VAL A 248 22.02 -12.31 -18.33
C VAL A 248 23.50 -12.10 -17.94
N GLY A 249 23.89 -12.37 -16.68
CA GLY A 249 25.29 -12.29 -16.26
C GLY A 249 25.85 -10.87 -16.19
N ARG A 250 25.01 -9.85 -16.32
CA ARG A 250 25.37 -8.46 -16.00
C ARG A 250 25.46 -8.33 -14.48
N ARG A 251 26.58 -8.78 -13.90
CA ARG A 251 27.04 -8.36 -12.57
C ARG A 251 27.37 -6.87 -12.65
N SER A 252 26.35 -6.02 -12.62
CA SER A 252 26.52 -4.68 -12.05
C SER A 252 26.83 -4.91 -10.58
N GLY A 253 28.03 -4.54 -10.14
CA GLY A 253 28.58 -4.84 -8.82
C GLY A 253 27.86 -4.19 -7.64
N GLU A 254 26.68 -3.61 -7.80
CA GLU A 254 25.94 -2.97 -6.73
C GLU A 254 24.45 -3.33 -6.80
N ALA A 255 23.91 -3.66 -5.62
CA ALA A 255 22.49 -3.68 -5.28
C ALA A 255 21.65 -4.86 -5.82
N ALA A 256 21.82 -6.02 -5.19
CA ALA A 256 20.76 -7.01 -5.14
C ALA A 256 19.49 -6.41 -4.47
N PRO A 257 18.29 -6.48 -5.10
CA PRO A 257 17.05 -6.13 -4.43
C PRO A 257 16.84 -6.86 -3.12
N LEU A 258 16.39 -6.13 -2.10
CA LEU A 258 16.15 -6.65 -0.75
C LEU A 258 15.12 -7.80 -0.73
N LEU A 259 14.36 -7.97 -1.83
CA LEU A 259 13.26 -8.93 -1.97
C LEU A 259 13.38 -9.79 -3.24
N GLY A 260 14.58 -9.93 -3.80
CA GLY A 260 14.85 -10.78 -4.97
C GLY A 260 16.14 -11.55 -4.86
#